data_AF-A0A8H9GYU5-F1
#
_entry.id   AF-A0A8H9GYU5-F1
#
_cell.length_a   1.000
_cell.length_b   1.000
_cell.length_c   1.000
_cell.angle_alpha   90.00
_cell.angle_beta   90.00
_cell.angle_gamma   90.00
#
_symmetry.space_group_name_H-M   'P 1'
#
loop_
_entity.id
_entity.type
_entity.pdbx_description
1 polymer ?
#
loop_
_entity_poly.entity_id
_entity_poly.type
_entity_poly.pdbx_seq_one_letter_code
_entity_poly.pdbx_strand_id
1 'polypeptide(L)'
;MPDRAIQVTTNSPVNHVGMAVVIEDLPPLMWHAELGRSLPDMWSGTHQRGVQLHDMRDAVCVWAARYGQRAWLRQLEPSAGREMEDAVLRTIARLDGTPFPSTARLAGRWLRGRLPSLRREARDGTQDGVRDSVLDGVRDGVRDGALETAYCAEVVAVTYEAMGLLPAGRRPNWYDPGRFWSGDNLVLGEGRRLGGEIAVDVPGGQAP
;
A
#
# COMPACT_ATOMS: atom_id res chain seq x y z
N MET A 1 17.14 12.95 -6.23
CA MET A 1 16.06 12.68 -7.19
C MET A 1 16.19 11.27 -7.73
N PRO A 2 15.28 10.37 -7.33
CA PRO A 2 14.71 9.43 -8.29
C PRO A 2 13.19 9.36 -8.09
N ASP A 3 12.48 10.41 -8.47
CA ASP A 3 11.00 10.49 -8.35
C ASP A 3 10.30 10.47 -9.73
N ARG A 4 11.04 10.17 -10.80
CA ARG A 4 10.53 10.20 -12.18
C ARG A 4 10.41 8.84 -12.88
N ALA A 5 10.69 7.73 -12.18
CA ALA A 5 10.68 6.40 -12.79
C ALA A 5 9.42 5.56 -12.48
N ILE A 6 8.50 6.04 -11.64
CA ILE A 6 7.26 5.32 -11.28
C ILE A 6 6.05 6.12 -11.77
N GLN A 7 5.94 6.28 -13.08
CA GLN A 7 4.77 6.90 -13.73
C GLN A 7 4.18 6.02 -14.84
N VAL A 8 4.40 4.70 -14.78
CA VAL A 8 4.06 3.83 -15.94
C VAL A 8 2.87 2.89 -15.70
N THR A 9 2.21 2.89 -14.53
CA THR A 9 1.02 2.02 -14.38
C THR A 9 -0.19 2.59 -13.66
N THR A 10 -0.11 3.70 -12.92
CA THR A 10 -1.27 4.24 -12.17
C THR A 10 -1.65 5.68 -12.52
N ASN A 11 -0.78 6.44 -13.21
CA ASN A 11 -0.95 7.88 -13.52
C ASN A 11 -1.48 8.72 -12.32
N SER A 12 -1.16 8.29 -11.10
CA SER A 12 -1.58 8.93 -9.87
C SER A 12 -0.40 9.68 -9.26
N PRO A 13 -0.59 10.91 -8.75
CA PRO A 13 0.44 11.62 -7.99
C PRO A 13 0.71 10.98 -6.61
N VAL A 14 -0.04 9.94 -6.23
CA VAL A 14 0.04 9.25 -4.94
C VAL A 14 0.82 7.93 -5.10
N ASN A 15 1.87 7.76 -4.30
CA ASN A 15 2.75 6.58 -4.31
C ASN A 15 2.49 5.61 -3.13
N HIS A 16 1.74 6.05 -2.11
CA HIS A 16 1.43 5.25 -0.91
C HIS A 16 0.06 5.64 -0.35
N VAL A 17 -0.64 4.68 0.23
CA VAL A 17 -1.90 4.92 0.96
C VAL A 17 -1.95 4.07 2.23
N GLY A 18 -2.44 4.68 3.30
CA GLY A 18 -2.73 4.01 4.57
C GLY A 18 -4.06 4.49 5.14
N MET A 19 -4.52 3.82 6.18
CA MET A 19 -5.73 4.19 6.91
C MET A 19 -5.36 4.72 8.29
N ALA A 20 -5.79 5.94 8.59
CA ALA A 20 -5.77 6.43 9.95
C ALA A 20 -6.84 5.69 10.77
N VAL A 21 -6.45 5.10 11.90
CA VAL A 21 -7.34 4.43 12.85
C VAL A 21 -7.28 5.23 14.15
N VAL A 22 -8.35 5.98 14.43
CA VAL A 22 -8.47 6.89 15.57
C VAL A 22 -9.74 6.51 16.31
N ILE A 23 -9.61 5.65 17.33
CA ILE A 23 -10.72 5.05 18.05
C ILE A 23 -10.58 5.40 19.53
N GLU A 24 -11.62 6.02 20.09
CA GLU A 24 -11.71 6.38 21.51
C GLU A 24 -10.42 7.04 22.02
N ASP A 25 -9.81 6.48 23.06
CA ASP A 25 -8.61 7.01 23.73
C ASP A 25 -7.30 6.40 23.19
N LEU A 26 -7.36 5.61 22.11
CA LEU A 26 -6.14 5.11 21.46
C LEU A 26 -5.38 6.27 20.81
N PRO A 27 -4.04 6.24 20.81
CA PRO A 27 -3.28 7.18 19.99
C PRO A 27 -3.69 7.02 18.52
N PRO A 28 -3.60 8.06 17.69
CA PRO A 28 -3.83 7.92 16.25
C PRO A 28 -2.86 6.89 15.66
N LEU A 29 -3.39 5.85 15.03
CA LEU A 29 -2.61 4.78 14.42
C LEU A 29 -2.65 4.86 12.90
N MET A 30 -1.58 4.42 12.25
CA MET A 30 -1.46 4.29 10.80
C MET A 30 -1.48 2.79 10.45
N TRP A 31 -2.58 2.33 9.87
CA TRP A 31 -2.72 0.99 9.32
C TRP A 31 -2.32 0.98 7.84
N HIS A 32 -1.25 0.29 7.50
CA HIS A 32 -0.72 0.24 6.13
C HIS A 32 0.14 -1.00 5.90
N ALA A 33 0.72 -1.12 4.71
CA ALA A 33 1.83 -2.03 4.49
C ALA A 33 3.05 -1.26 4.01
N GLU A 34 4.23 -1.65 4.50
CA GLU A 34 5.52 -1.07 4.12
C GLU A 34 6.58 -2.19 4.08
N LEU A 35 7.53 -2.10 3.14
CA LEU A 35 8.63 -3.05 3.00
C LEU A 35 9.73 -2.88 4.06
N GLY A 36 9.80 -1.68 4.63
CA GLY A 36 10.61 -1.30 5.77
C GLY A 36 10.19 -1.99 7.08
N ARG A 37 11.07 -1.84 8.08
CA ARG A 37 10.90 -2.31 9.46
C ARG A 37 11.46 -1.29 10.45
N SER A 38 11.33 -0.01 10.13
CA SER A 38 11.99 1.09 10.86
C SER A 38 11.26 1.52 12.11
N LEU A 39 9.97 1.22 12.21
CA LEU A 39 9.14 1.53 13.37
C LEU A 39 8.67 0.23 14.03
N PRO A 40 8.43 0.26 15.36
CA PRO A 40 7.79 -0.85 16.04
C PRO A 40 6.32 -0.90 15.65
N ASP A 41 5.86 -2.09 15.28
CA ASP A 41 4.46 -2.36 15.07
C ASP A 41 3.72 -2.33 16.43
N MET A 42 2.67 -1.53 16.51
CA MET A 42 1.90 -1.24 17.73
C MET A 42 0.98 -2.41 18.12
N TRP A 43 0.70 -3.34 17.22
CA TRP A 43 -0.14 -4.50 17.50
C TRP A 43 0.66 -5.65 18.12
N SER A 44 1.80 -5.96 17.52
CA SER A 44 2.72 -7.03 17.94
C SER A 44 3.78 -6.58 18.95
N GLY A 45 4.09 -5.29 19.01
CA GLY A 45 5.18 -4.72 19.80
C GLY A 45 6.58 -5.01 19.23
N THR A 46 6.68 -5.46 17.98
CA THR A 46 7.96 -5.88 17.35
C THR A 46 8.23 -5.14 16.04
N HIS A 47 9.47 -5.19 15.56
CA HIS A 47 9.77 -4.67 14.22
C HIS A 47 9.52 -5.77 13.20
N GLN A 48 8.56 -5.55 12.30
CA GLN A 48 8.18 -6.51 11.27
C GLN A 48 8.15 -5.87 9.88
N ARG A 49 7.90 -6.69 8.85
CA ARG A 49 7.67 -6.25 7.47
C ARG A 49 6.26 -6.68 7.07
N GLY A 50 5.74 -6.09 6.01
CA GLY A 50 4.40 -6.44 5.53
C GLY A 50 3.37 -5.48 6.06
N VAL A 51 2.18 -6.00 6.36
CA VAL A 51 1.09 -5.21 6.93
C VAL A 51 1.37 -4.90 8.38
N GLN A 52 1.24 -3.64 8.76
CA GLN A 52 1.70 -3.10 10.04
C GLN A 52 0.75 -1.99 10.53
N LEU A 53 0.72 -1.83 11.85
CA LEU A 53 0.05 -0.77 12.57
C LEU A 53 1.10 0.08 13.28
N HIS A 54 1.32 1.32 12.83
CA HIS A 54 2.28 2.23 13.47
C HIS A 54 1.59 3.33 14.26
N ASP A 55 2.31 3.98 15.17
CA ASP A 55 1.93 5.32 15.61
C ASP A 55 1.90 6.25 14.38
N MET A 56 0.78 6.97 14.19
CA MET A 56 0.57 7.78 12.99
C MET A 56 1.55 8.94 12.90
N ARG A 57 1.90 9.56 14.03
CA ARG A 57 2.83 10.68 14.05
C ARG A 57 4.21 10.20 13.64
N ASP A 58 4.68 9.10 14.21
CA ASP A 58 5.99 8.56 13.89
C ASP A 58 6.09 8.11 12.43
N ALA A 59 5.06 7.43 11.92
CA ALA A 59 4.99 7.03 10.50
C ALA A 59 5.10 8.23 9.56
N VAL A 60 4.26 9.27 9.77
CA VAL A 60 4.27 10.48 8.94
C VAL A 60 5.59 11.24 9.06
N CYS A 61 6.18 11.33 10.27
CA CYS A 61 7.48 11.97 10.46
C CYS A 61 8.59 11.23 9.69
N VAL A 62 8.61 9.90 9.73
CA VAL A 62 9.58 9.09 8.96
C VAL A 62 9.41 9.34 7.46
N TRP A 63 8.17 9.33 6.95
CA TRP A 63 7.92 9.56 5.52
C TRP A 63 8.38 10.94 5.05
N ALA A 64 8.08 11.98 5.84
CA ALA A 64 8.52 13.33 5.54
C ALA A 64 10.04 13.49 5.63
N ALA A 65 10.64 13.08 6.75
CA ALA A 65 12.06 13.34 7.00
C ALA A 65 13.00 12.44 6.19
N ARG A 66 12.66 11.16 6.02
CA ARG A 66 13.53 10.18 5.34
C ARG A 66 13.28 10.12 3.84
N TYR A 67 12.03 10.17 3.42
CA TYR A 67 11.65 9.97 2.02
C TYR A 67 11.24 11.28 1.32
N GLY A 68 11.18 12.41 2.05
CA GLY A 68 10.78 13.70 1.48
C GLY A 68 9.32 13.73 1.02
N GLN A 69 8.51 12.80 1.51
CA GLN A 69 7.12 12.65 1.09
C GLN A 69 6.24 13.69 1.77
N ARG A 70 5.20 14.11 1.05
CA ARG A 70 4.14 14.96 1.59
C ARG A 70 2.92 14.10 1.85
N ALA A 71 2.24 14.33 2.96
CA ALA A 71 1.06 13.57 3.36
C ALA A 71 -0.20 14.44 3.26
N TRP A 72 -1.29 13.79 2.85
CA TRP A 72 -2.64 14.36 2.85
C TRP A 72 -3.59 13.37 3.52
N LEU A 73 -4.52 13.89 4.30
CA LEU A 73 -5.60 13.13 4.93
C LEU A 73 -6.90 13.37 4.15
N ARG A 74 -7.69 12.31 3.98
CA ARG A 74 -9.08 12.40 3.50
C ARG A 74 -10.01 11.76 4.54
N GLN A 75 -10.86 12.58 5.14
CA GLN A 75 -11.79 12.14 6.19
C GLN A 75 -12.94 11.33 5.59
N LEU A 76 -13.29 10.20 6.22
CA LEU A 76 -14.52 9.46 5.88
C LEU A 76 -15.73 10.21 6.43
N GLU A 77 -16.74 10.41 5.58
CA GLU A 77 -18.00 11.10 5.90
C GLU A 77 -19.23 10.27 5.50
N PRO A 78 -20.19 10.05 6.41
CA PRO A 78 -20.11 10.26 7.86
C PRO A 78 -18.97 9.45 8.51
N SER A 79 -18.60 9.82 9.74
CA SER A 79 -17.59 9.09 10.51
C SER A 79 -17.98 7.63 10.69
N ALA A 80 -16.98 6.76 10.82
CA ALA A 80 -17.20 5.34 11.09
C ALA A 80 -18.05 5.13 12.35
N GLY A 81 -18.96 4.17 12.29
CA GLY A 81 -19.70 3.69 13.48
C GLY A 81 -18.98 2.52 14.15
N ARG A 82 -19.45 2.12 15.34
CA ARG A 82 -18.83 1.05 16.14
C ARG A 82 -18.62 -0.26 15.39
N GLU A 83 -19.58 -0.67 14.56
CA GLU A 83 -19.44 -1.92 13.78
C GLU A 83 -18.27 -1.86 12.79
N MET A 84 -17.99 -0.68 12.23
CA MET A 84 -16.87 -0.45 11.32
C MET A 84 -15.55 -0.38 12.07
N GLU A 85 -15.54 0.22 13.26
CA GLU A 85 -14.39 0.22 14.18
C GLU A 85 -14.03 -1.21 14.61
N ASP A 86 -15.01 -2.02 15.00
CA ASP A 86 -14.82 -3.44 15.30
C ASP A 86 -14.29 -4.21 14.09
N ALA A 87 -14.80 -3.91 12.88
CA ALA A 87 -14.38 -4.56 11.66
C ALA A 87 -12.92 -4.25 11.29
N VAL A 88 -12.47 -3.00 11.46
CA VAL A 88 -11.06 -2.64 11.23
C VAL A 88 -10.15 -3.31 12.26
N LEU A 89 -10.52 -3.32 13.55
CA LEU A 89 -9.72 -3.99 14.59
C LEU A 89 -9.60 -5.50 14.35
N ARG A 90 -10.69 -6.18 13.96
CA ARG A 90 -10.63 -7.60 13.56
C ARG A 90 -9.78 -7.84 12.31
N THR A 91 -9.78 -6.88 11.39
CA THR A 91 -8.96 -6.95 10.17
C THR A 91 -7.49 -6.78 10.48
N ILE A 92 -7.13 -5.83 11.34
CA ILE A 92 -5.78 -5.66 11.89
C ILE A 92 -5.33 -6.95 12.54
N ALA A 93 -6.09 -7.48 13.50
CA ALA A 93 -5.76 -8.71 14.21
C ALA A 93 -5.50 -9.91 13.27
N ARG A 94 -6.16 -9.94 12.11
CA ARG A 94 -6.04 -11.02 11.11
C ARG A 94 -4.86 -10.83 10.15
N LEU A 95 -4.57 -9.60 9.77
CA LEU A 95 -3.64 -9.28 8.68
C LEU A 95 -2.29 -8.76 9.18
N ASP A 96 -2.19 -8.35 10.44
CA ASP A 96 -0.96 -7.83 11.01
C ASP A 96 0.20 -8.84 10.83
N GLY A 97 1.35 -8.33 10.40
CA GLY A 97 2.55 -9.11 10.10
C GLY A 97 2.45 -10.02 8.87
N THR A 98 1.32 -10.03 8.14
CA THR A 98 1.22 -10.83 6.91
C THR A 98 2.21 -10.29 5.87
N PRO A 99 3.07 -11.15 5.31
CA PRO A 99 4.09 -10.71 4.37
C PRO A 99 3.43 -10.30 3.05
N PHE A 100 4.07 -9.34 2.37
CA PHE A 100 3.74 -9.05 0.98
C PHE A 100 3.69 -10.36 0.17
N PRO A 101 2.69 -10.56 -0.70
CA PRO A 101 2.69 -11.68 -1.61
C PRO A 101 3.98 -11.62 -2.42
N SER A 102 4.80 -12.66 -2.31
CA SER A 102 6.05 -12.70 -3.07
C SER A 102 5.76 -12.47 -4.55
N THR A 103 6.68 -11.80 -5.25
CA THR A 103 6.62 -11.59 -6.71
C THR A 103 6.30 -12.90 -7.46
N ALA A 104 6.75 -14.05 -6.95
CA ALA A 104 6.41 -15.37 -7.47
C ALA A 104 4.89 -15.72 -7.41
N ARG A 105 4.16 -15.32 -6.36
CA ARG A 105 2.70 -15.52 -6.27
C ARG A 105 1.92 -14.58 -7.19
N LEU A 106 2.42 -13.35 -7.39
CA LEU A 106 1.84 -12.39 -8.34
C LEU A 106 2.13 -12.79 -9.81
N ALA A 107 3.36 -13.21 -10.13
CA ALA A 107 3.73 -13.73 -11.44
C ALA A 107 2.98 -15.04 -11.77
N GLY A 108 2.82 -15.95 -10.82
CA GLY A 108 2.00 -17.16 -10.97
C GLY A 108 0.50 -16.89 -11.15
N ARG A 109 0.01 -15.72 -10.73
CA ARG A 109 -1.37 -15.27 -11.00
C ARG A 109 -1.50 -14.66 -12.40
N TRP A 110 -0.48 -13.98 -12.91
CA TRP A 110 -0.44 -13.50 -14.30
C TRP A 110 -0.28 -14.66 -15.30
N LEU A 111 0.53 -15.66 -14.97
CA LEU A 111 0.74 -16.86 -15.81
C LEU A 111 -0.54 -17.70 -15.97
N ARG A 112 -1.43 -17.69 -14.96
CA ARG A 112 -2.75 -18.36 -15.05
C ARG A 112 -3.75 -17.68 -15.98
N GLY A 113 -3.45 -16.46 -16.47
CA GLY A 113 -4.32 -15.70 -17.38
C GLY A 113 -3.93 -15.75 -18.86
N ARG A 114 -2.77 -16.35 -19.20
CA ARG A 114 -2.31 -16.46 -20.60
C ARG A 114 -1.52 -17.75 -20.80
N LEU A 115 -2.20 -18.81 -21.23
CA LEU A 115 -1.55 -19.93 -21.91
C LEU A 115 -1.90 -19.86 -23.40
N PRO A 116 -1.05 -19.28 -24.25
CA PRO A 116 -0.96 -19.68 -25.64
C PRO A 116 -0.30 -21.07 -25.67
N SER A 117 -0.99 -22.02 -26.28
CA SER A 117 -0.46 -23.33 -26.62
C SER A 117 0.73 -23.17 -27.56
N LEU A 118 1.95 -23.36 -27.04
CA LEU A 118 3.13 -23.49 -27.88
C LEU A 118 3.72 -24.89 -27.73
N ARG A 119 3.73 -25.55 -28.89
CA ARG A 119 4.35 -26.83 -29.16
C ARG A 119 5.79 -26.85 -28.66
N ARG A 120 6.13 -28.02 -28.16
CA ARG A 120 7.43 -28.42 -27.64
C ARG A 120 8.34 -28.73 -28.83
N GLU A 121 9.40 -27.94 -29.02
CA GLU A 121 10.50 -28.33 -29.90
C GLU A 121 11.86 -27.89 -29.33
N ALA A 122 12.69 -28.93 -29.11
CA ALA A 122 14.14 -29.07 -29.10
C ALA A 122 15.13 -27.94 -28.66
N ARG A 123 15.97 -28.34 -27.68
CA ARG A 123 17.45 -28.37 -27.68
C ARG A 123 18.30 -27.08 -27.58
N ASP A 124 19.14 -27.10 -26.54
CA ASP A 124 20.62 -26.92 -26.52
C ASP A 124 21.25 -25.52 -26.49
N GLY A 125 22.33 -25.40 -25.70
CA GLY A 125 23.42 -24.44 -25.94
C GLY A 125 23.63 -23.25 -24.98
N THR A 126 24.60 -23.43 -24.07
CA THR A 126 25.79 -22.55 -23.84
C THR A 126 25.68 -21.14 -23.18
N GLN A 127 26.23 -21.08 -21.96
CA GLN A 127 27.13 -20.12 -21.28
C GLN A 127 27.18 -18.61 -21.61
N ASP A 128 27.50 -17.89 -20.51
CA ASP A 128 28.39 -16.71 -20.35
C ASP A 128 27.79 -15.30 -20.25
N GLY A 129 28.27 -14.54 -19.24
CA GLY A 129 28.19 -13.08 -19.21
C GLY A 129 27.98 -12.44 -17.83
N VAL A 130 29.08 -12.22 -17.08
CA VAL A 130 29.14 -11.26 -15.97
C VAL A 130 29.00 -9.82 -16.51
N ARG A 131 28.08 -9.02 -15.92
CA ARG A 131 27.97 -7.53 -15.82
C ARG A 131 26.47 -7.16 -15.84
N ASP A 132 25.85 -6.69 -14.76
CA ASP A 132 25.81 -5.26 -14.38
C ASP A 132 25.04 -5.08 -13.05
N SER A 133 25.74 -5.08 -11.92
CA SER A 133 25.14 -5.15 -10.58
C SER A 133 24.57 -3.82 -10.05
N VAL A 134 24.82 -2.69 -10.73
CA VAL A 134 24.30 -1.38 -10.29
C VAL A 134 22.93 -1.12 -10.92
N LEU A 135 22.73 -1.50 -12.19
CA LEU A 135 21.41 -1.44 -12.82
C LEU A 135 20.45 -2.47 -12.23
N ASP A 136 20.93 -3.63 -11.78
CA ASP A 136 20.11 -4.62 -11.08
C ASP A 136 19.59 -4.09 -9.73
N GLY A 137 20.42 -3.38 -8.94
CA GLY A 137 19.97 -2.77 -7.68
C GLY A 137 18.94 -1.66 -7.85
N VAL A 138 19.07 -0.84 -8.91
CA VAL A 138 18.06 0.19 -9.24
C VAL A 138 16.75 -0.45 -9.72
N ARG A 139 16.83 -1.53 -10.50
CA ARG A 139 15.64 -2.28 -10.94
C ARG A 139 14.94 -2.99 -9.79
N ASP A 140 15.67 -3.50 -8.82
CA ASP A 140 15.12 -4.12 -7.63
C ASP A 140 14.39 -3.10 -6.76
N GLY A 141 15.00 -1.93 -6.49
CA GLY A 141 14.36 -0.85 -5.75
C GLY A 141 13.09 -0.29 -6.41
N VAL A 142 13.06 -0.19 -7.74
CA VAL A 142 11.84 0.23 -8.48
C VAL A 142 10.73 -0.82 -8.40
N ARG A 143 11.08 -2.11 -8.42
CA ARG A 143 10.12 -3.21 -8.26
C ARG A 143 9.56 -3.26 -6.84
N ASP A 144 10.41 -3.07 -5.84
CA ASP A 144 10.03 -3.00 -4.43
C ASP A 144 9.04 -1.86 -4.18
N GLY A 145 9.33 -0.64 -4.65
CA GLY A 145 8.40 0.49 -4.53
C GLY A 145 7.06 0.24 -5.22
N ALA A 146 7.05 -0.36 -6.42
CA ALA A 146 5.80 -0.69 -7.11
C ALA A 146 4.98 -1.79 -6.40
N LEU A 147 5.65 -2.76 -5.75
CA LEU A 147 4.99 -3.78 -4.94
C LEU A 147 4.42 -3.18 -3.65
N GLU A 148 5.14 -2.25 -3.04
CA GLU A 148 4.71 -1.47 -1.88
C GLU A 148 3.42 -0.71 -2.18
N THR A 149 3.44 0.10 -3.24
CA THR A 149 2.30 0.89 -3.74
C THR A 149 1.07 0.01 -4.06
N ALA A 150 1.24 -1.14 -4.69
CA ALA A 150 0.11 -2.00 -5.04
C ALA A 150 -0.51 -2.70 -3.82
N TYR A 151 0.32 -3.13 -2.87
CA TYR A 151 -0.16 -3.87 -1.71
C TYR A 151 -0.69 -2.94 -0.60
N CYS A 152 -0.18 -1.71 -0.46
CA CYS A 152 -0.73 -0.76 0.51
C CYS A 152 -2.20 -0.43 0.16
N ALA A 153 -2.51 -0.25 -1.12
CA ALA A 153 -3.87 -0.07 -1.60
C ALA A 153 -4.75 -1.32 -1.39
N GLU A 154 -4.19 -2.53 -1.56
CA GLU A 154 -4.89 -3.79 -1.29
C GLU A 154 -5.28 -3.90 0.20
N VAL A 155 -4.38 -3.57 1.11
CA VAL A 155 -4.65 -3.58 2.56
C VAL A 155 -5.79 -2.63 2.91
N VAL A 156 -5.75 -1.38 2.43
CA VAL A 156 -6.81 -0.40 2.68
C VAL A 156 -8.14 -0.87 2.08
N ALA A 157 -8.12 -1.44 0.88
CA ALA A 157 -9.32 -1.94 0.23
C ALA A 157 -9.94 -3.14 0.97
N VAL A 158 -9.15 -4.13 1.39
CA VAL A 158 -9.64 -5.27 2.18
C VAL A 158 -10.23 -4.80 3.51
N THR A 159 -9.61 -3.80 4.15
CA THR A 159 -10.17 -3.19 5.35
C THR A 159 -11.50 -2.49 5.05
N TYR A 160 -11.61 -1.72 3.98
CA TYR A 160 -12.88 -1.10 3.56
C TYR A 160 -13.95 -2.13 3.19
N GLU A 161 -13.61 -3.25 2.56
CA GLU A 161 -14.54 -4.36 2.32
C GLU A 161 -15.05 -4.94 3.64
N ALA A 162 -14.16 -5.18 4.61
CA ALA A 162 -14.53 -5.66 5.94
C ALA A 162 -15.43 -4.68 6.71
N MET A 163 -15.22 -3.37 6.52
CA MET A 163 -16.05 -2.30 7.09
C MET A 163 -17.37 -2.06 6.32
N GLY A 164 -17.64 -2.81 5.25
CA GLY A 164 -18.82 -2.61 4.40
C GLY A 164 -18.80 -1.32 3.57
N LEU A 165 -17.64 -0.67 3.44
CA LEU A 165 -17.45 0.52 2.61
C LEU A 165 -17.25 0.19 1.14
N LEU A 166 -16.73 -0.99 0.84
CA LEU A 166 -16.54 -1.50 -0.52
C LEU A 166 -17.22 -2.87 -0.69
N PRO A 167 -17.72 -3.20 -1.89
CA PRO A 167 -18.27 -4.53 -2.14
C PRO A 167 -17.17 -5.59 -2.08
N ALA A 168 -17.45 -6.70 -1.40
CA ALA A 168 -16.49 -7.80 -1.28
C ALA A 168 -16.18 -8.47 -2.63
N GLY A 169 -14.96 -9.01 -2.76
CA GLY A 169 -14.62 -9.94 -3.84
C GLY A 169 -14.20 -9.31 -5.16
N ARG A 170 -13.80 -8.02 -5.15
CA ARG A 170 -13.12 -7.44 -6.32
C ARG A 170 -11.71 -8.05 -6.48
N ARG A 171 -11.22 -8.08 -7.72
CA ARG A 171 -9.92 -8.73 -8.01
C ARG A 171 -8.77 -7.95 -7.32
N PRO A 172 -7.71 -8.63 -6.84
CA PRO A 172 -6.60 -8.02 -6.09
C PRO A 172 -5.89 -6.85 -6.79
N ASN A 173 -5.93 -6.80 -8.11
CA ASN A 173 -5.28 -5.79 -8.95
C ASN A 173 -6.21 -4.63 -9.34
N TRP A 174 -7.33 -4.46 -8.64
CA TRP A 174 -8.31 -3.39 -8.92
C TRP A 174 -8.04 -2.09 -8.16
N TYR A 175 -7.30 -2.16 -7.07
CA TYR A 175 -7.00 -1.02 -6.21
C TYR A 175 -5.54 -0.65 -6.34
N ASP A 176 -5.30 0.57 -6.79
CA ASP A 176 -4.01 1.26 -6.68
C ASP A 176 -4.21 2.51 -5.80
N PRO A 177 -3.13 3.11 -5.25
CA PRO A 177 -3.28 4.27 -4.36
C PRO A 177 -4.00 5.45 -4.99
N GLY A 178 -3.96 5.60 -6.32
CA GLY A 178 -4.71 6.61 -7.05
C GLY A 178 -6.22 6.51 -6.90
N ARG A 179 -6.77 5.32 -6.65
CA ARG A 179 -8.20 5.17 -6.34
C ARG A 179 -8.63 5.91 -5.09
N PHE A 180 -7.72 6.06 -4.13
CA PHE A 180 -7.99 6.76 -2.87
C PHE A 180 -7.63 8.24 -2.93
N TRP A 181 -7.02 8.71 -4.02
CA TRP A 181 -6.70 10.12 -4.27
C TRP A 181 -7.96 10.93 -4.63
N SER A 182 -8.00 12.24 -4.32
CA SER A 182 -9.17 13.08 -4.61
C SER A 182 -9.47 13.26 -6.10
N GLY A 183 -8.48 13.00 -6.97
CA GLY A 183 -8.65 13.02 -8.41
C GLY A 183 -9.37 11.80 -8.99
N ASP A 184 -9.67 10.77 -8.19
CA ASP A 184 -10.45 9.60 -8.60
C ASP A 184 -11.82 9.55 -7.89
N ASN A 185 -12.76 8.80 -8.47
CA ASN A 185 -14.14 8.67 -8.03
C ASN A 185 -14.38 7.31 -7.35
N LEU A 186 -13.74 7.08 -6.21
CA LEU A 186 -14.03 5.91 -5.39
C LEU A 186 -15.42 6.02 -4.76
N VAL A 187 -16.37 5.24 -5.29
CA VAL A 187 -17.72 5.14 -4.75
C VAL A 187 -17.72 4.19 -3.56
N LEU A 188 -18.08 4.72 -2.38
CA LEU A 188 -18.27 3.93 -1.17
C LEU A 188 -19.75 3.55 -1.01
N GLY A 189 -20.00 2.46 -0.27
CA GLY A 189 -21.33 2.00 0.06
C GLY A 189 -22.12 3.01 0.89
N GLU A 190 -23.44 2.85 0.93
CA GLU A 190 -24.36 3.55 1.85
C GLU A 190 -24.24 5.10 1.85
N GLY A 191 -23.87 5.69 0.72
CA GLY A 191 -23.76 7.15 0.57
C GLY A 191 -22.58 7.78 1.33
N ARG A 192 -21.64 6.96 1.85
CA ARG A 192 -20.40 7.46 2.42
C ARG A 192 -19.49 8.04 1.32
N ARG A 193 -18.60 8.94 1.71
CA ARG A 193 -17.58 9.51 0.82
C ARG A 193 -16.28 9.79 1.58
N LEU A 194 -15.19 9.92 0.84
CA LEU A 194 -13.98 10.55 1.33
C LEU A 194 -14.04 12.05 1.04
N GLY A 195 -13.80 12.87 2.05
CA GLY A 195 -13.72 14.32 1.94
C GLY A 195 -12.58 14.80 1.04
N GLY A 196 -12.40 16.12 1.02
CA GLY A 196 -11.26 16.75 0.33
C GLY A 196 -9.91 16.37 0.97
N GLU A 197 -8.84 16.76 0.30
CA GLU A 197 -7.48 16.56 0.80
C GLU A 197 -7.10 17.63 1.80
N ILE A 198 -6.74 17.20 3.00
CA ILE A 198 -6.23 18.03 4.08
C ILE A 198 -4.72 17.81 4.14
N ALA A 199 -3.92 18.81 3.78
CA ALA A 199 -2.47 18.71 3.86
C ALA A 199 -2.03 18.52 5.32
N VAL A 200 -1.16 17.54 5.55
CA VAL A 200 -0.58 17.30 6.87
C VAL A 200 0.69 18.13 7.01
N ASP A 201 0.74 18.98 8.04
CA ASP A 201 1.94 19.72 8.40
C ASP A 201 2.81 18.86 9.33
N VAL A 202 4.10 18.75 9.03
CA VAL A 202 5.05 17.92 9.78
C VAL A 202 6.11 18.84 10.39
N PRO A 203 6.29 18.86 11.72
CA PRO A 203 7.26 19.73 12.37
C PRO A 203 8.68 19.50 11.83
N GLY A 204 9.29 20.55 11.27
CA GLY A 204 10.64 20.49 10.68
C GLY A 204 10.69 20.09 9.20
N GLY A 205 9.55 19.74 8.58
CA GLY A 205 9.38 19.66 7.15
C GLY A 205 9.06 21.05 6.59
N GLN A 206 9.92 21.57 5.73
CA GLN A 206 9.74 22.91 5.17
C GLN A 206 8.50 22.95 4.28
N ALA A 207 7.44 23.66 4.72
CA ALA A 207 6.36 24.08 3.83
C ALA A 207 6.92 25.17 2.88
N PRO A 208 6.49 25.21 1.60
CA PRO A 208 6.94 26.21 0.63
C PRO A 208 6.54 27.64 1.01
#